data_AF-A0A1T4Q8B4-F1
#
_entry.id   AF-A0A1T4Q8B4-F1
#
_cell.length_a   1.000
_cell.length_b   1.000
_cell.length_c   1.000
_cell.angle_alpha   90.00
_cell.angle_beta   90.00
_cell.angle_gamma   90.00
#
_symmetry.space_group_name_H-M   'P 1'
#
loop_
_entity.id
_entity.type
_entity.pdbx_description
1 polymer ?
#
loop_
_entity_poly.entity_id
_entity_poly.type
_entity_poly.pdbx_seq_one_letter_code
_entity_poly.pdbx_strand_id
1 'polypeptide(L)'
;MLMMKFGKSERTVHYDVIELRKLIKVHHINLRIKSKQGYYIPVVEKQRCIDFIKKHENKQIGANYRNNDELPDEILLYFALASEDKKADDCSEDLAISPSTLLRMINKVNLTHDKIKIVKGKKGYELAGNEYEIRLATSYLLSSYLNRESTIEEGYDVLPIIVKQTISKDEVISTSEIIKEVNGKYNVWVSNIGYLNLLSYCIFQKRRNQNHPSCCDAIQNDEDMSYASEILKKVNNQSEIDLNEIKLLVDCMLRNGVITPIEKEVYSAIEYDVIELVDDIEKRCNAISLELKKDKLIQDLHLHLSHYFKLKKYDIQLEDNLVLTEIKSKYAKIFMIAKKALVLFEKKFDIKMDETEISYVAIYIYKNLISTKKKALKVYVACATGKGLSNLLTTRIQNIFPQLEIIGQTSVYGLSKIDEEVDFIISTVNLPNIKIPVVKVSIVLADEDIKRIQEFINLGSVADKVPIQQTTYHESNKLDPFNLMDTKVGIGKKELNDVSNIMSKLTLTLLEYLAMVSELVHLNSSVLLGVVIHMNMAIPRWFASDDSEFDEEVEKGYERIIKEHNDIYMIMEKFFELVEKSLLITISRRERYAFYMYILSERERNNETID
;
A
#
# COMPACT_ATOMS: atom_id res chain seq x y z
N MET A 1 -31.93 -7.15 4.91
CA MET A 1 -30.59 -6.62 4.57
C MET A 1 -30.36 -5.22 5.13
N LEU A 2 -31.17 -4.19 4.80
CA LEU A 2 -30.97 -2.83 5.34
C LEU A 2 -31.07 -2.75 6.87
N MET A 3 -32.02 -3.45 7.49
CA MET A 3 -32.16 -3.51 8.96
C MET A 3 -30.90 -4.05 9.65
N MET A 4 -30.34 -5.16 9.16
CA MET A 4 -29.10 -5.74 9.68
C MET A 4 -27.88 -4.86 9.40
N LYS A 5 -27.79 -4.29 8.20
CA LYS A 5 -26.64 -3.45 7.81
C LYS A 5 -26.54 -2.16 8.63
N PHE A 6 -27.68 -1.60 9.05
CA PHE A 6 -27.74 -0.33 9.76
C PHE A 6 -28.21 -0.45 11.23
N GLY A 7 -28.42 -1.67 11.74
CA GLY A 7 -28.88 -1.89 13.13
C GLY A 7 -30.24 -1.25 13.47
N LYS A 8 -31.10 -0.98 12.48
CA LYS A 8 -32.36 -0.23 12.64
C LYS A 8 -33.60 -1.12 12.53
N SER A 9 -34.67 -0.75 13.23
CA SER A 9 -35.98 -1.39 13.12
C SER A 9 -36.59 -1.21 11.72
N GLU A 10 -37.46 -2.13 11.30
CA GLU A 10 -38.14 -2.05 9.99
C GLU A 10 -38.90 -0.72 9.82
N ARG A 11 -39.57 -0.27 10.89
CA ARG A 11 -40.31 0.99 10.93
C ARG A 11 -39.38 2.18 10.70
N THR A 12 -38.19 2.19 11.29
CA THR A 12 -37.21 3.27 11.12
C THR A 12 -36.66 3.28 9.69
N VAL A 13 -36.29 2.11 9.15
CA VAL A 13 -35.83 1.99 7.75
C VAL A 13 -36.89 2.49 6.77
N HIS A 14 -38.18 2.23 7.07
CA HIS A 14 -39.27 2.72 6.25
C HIS A 14 -39.38 4.26 6.24
N TYR A 15 -39.27 4.92 7.41
CA TYR A 15 -39.26 6.38 7.50
C TYR A 15 -38.05 7.00 6.82
N ASP A 16 -36.85 6.46 7.06
CA ASP A 16 -35.60 6.91 6.42
C ASP A 16 -35.72 6.84 4.89
N VAL A 17 -36.33 5.79 4.35
CA VAL A 17 -36.57 5.63 2.91
C VAL A 17 -37.58 6.64 2.37
N ILE A 18 -38.62 6.99 3.12
CA ILE A 18 -39.59 8.01 2.72
C ILE A 18 -38.91 9.37 2.63
N GLU A 19 -38.08 9.71 3.62
CA GLU A 19 -37.33 10.96 3.64
C GLU A 19 -36.29 11.00 2.51
N LEU A 20 -35.54 9.92 2.33
CA LEU A 20 -34.59 9.76 1.24
C LEU A 20 -35.25 9.97 -0.12
N ARG A 21 -36.46 9.42 -0.34
CA ARG A 21 -37.22 9.67 -1.57
C ARG A 21 -37.53 11.13 -1.81
N LYS A 22 -37.82 11.91 -0.77
CA LYS A 22 -38.11 13.35 -0.93
C LYS A 22 -36.86 14.09 -1.39
N LEU A 23 -35.70 13.79 -0.79
CA LEU A 23 -34.42 14.42 -1.09
C LEU A 23 -33.97 14.14 -2.53
N ILE A 24 -33.94 12.86 -2.93
CA ILE A 24 -33.39 12.45 -4.23
C ILE A 24 -34.34 12.76 -5.41
N LYS A 25 -35.63 12.97 -5.16
CA LYS A 25 -36.63 13.27 -6.20
C LYS A 25 -36.33 14.60 -6.89
N VAL A 26 -35.77 15.58 -6.17
CA VAL A 26 -35.34 16.89 -6.73
C VAL A 26 -34.23 16.71 -7.78
N HIS A 27 -33.46 15.63 -7.69
CA HIS A 27 -32.36 15.31 -8.59
C HIS A 27 -32.75 14.29 -9.69
N HIS A 28 -34.04 14.09 -9.91
CA HIS A 28 -34.57 13.14 -10.89
C HIS A 28 -34.06 11.69 -10.69
N ILE A 29 -33.87 11.28 -9.44
CA ILE A 29 -33.54 9.91 -9.04
C ILE A 29 -34.78 9.26 -8.43
N ASN A 30 -35.13 8.07 -8.91
CA ASN A 30 -36.30 7.32 -8.50
C ASN A 30 -35.90 6.06 -7.71
N LEU A 31 -36.05 6.10 -6.39
CA LEU A 31 -35.94 4.91 -5.55
C LEU A 31 -37.21 4.05 -5.67
N ARG A 32 -37.09 2.92 -6.37
CA ARG A 32 -38.18 1.98 -6.63
C ARG A 32 -38.17 0.82 -5.64
N ILE A 33 -39.33 0.19 -5.47
CA ILE A 33 -39.47 -1.06 -4.72
C ILE A 33 -39.67 -2.19 -5.72
N LYS A 34 -38.98 -3.30 -5.52
CA LYS A 34 -39.29 -4.57 -6.15
C LYS A 34 -39.70 -5.58 -5.09
N SER A 35 -40.90 -6.14 -5.24
CA SER A 35 -41.46 -7.12 -4.30
C SER A 35 -40.47 -8.25 -4.03
N LYS A 36 -40.30 -8.62 -2.76
CA LYS A 36 -39.34 -9.63 -2.26
C LYS A 36 -37.84 -9.34 -2.51
N GLN A 37 -37.48 -8.25 -3.21
CA GLN A 37 -36.09 -7.87 -3.51
C GLN A 37 -35.68 -6.53 -2.87
N GLY A 38 -36.63 -5.76 -2.33
CA GLY A 38 -36.36 -4.53 -1.58
C GLY A 38 -36.29 -3.29 -2.48
N TYR A 39 -35.49 -2.31 -2.08
CA TYR A 39 -35.35 -1.02 -2.76
C TYR A 39 -34.22 -1.04 -3.79
N TYR A 40 -34.41 -0.37 -4.92
CA TYR A 40 -33.38 -0.24 -5.96
C TYR A 40 -33.48 1.09 -6.71
N ILE A 41 -32.37 1.51 -7.30
CA ILE A 41 -32.29 2.65 -8.22
C ILE A 41 -32.07 2.08 -9.64
N PRO A 42 -32.83 2.52 -10.66
CA PRO A 42 -32.63 2.11 -12.04
C PRO A 42 -31.20 2.39 -12.52
N VAL A 43 -30.65 1.50 -13.36
CA VAL A 43 -29.26 1.60 -13.85
C VAL A 43 -29.00 2.93 -14.55
N VAL A 44 -29.95 3.42 -15.35
CA VAL A 44 -29.86 4.70 -16.08
C VAL A 44 -29.74 5.91 -15.15
N GLU A 45 -30.21 5.78 -13.91
CA GLU A 45 -30.21 6.86 -12.92
C GLU A 45 -29.03 6.75 -11.93
N LYS A 46 -28.20 5.69 -12.03
CA LYS A 46 -27.05 5.50 -11.13
C LYS A 46 -26.04 6.63 -11.25
N GLN A 47 -25.77 7.12 -12.46
CA GLN A 47 -24.82 8.22 -12.65
C GLN A 47 -25.29 9.49 -11.94
N ARG A 48 -26.58 9.85 -12.08
CA ARG A 48 -27.17 10.98 -11.34
C ARG A 48 -27.10 10.79 -9.83
N CYS A 49 -27.22 9.55 -9.35
CA CYS A 49 -27.06 9.24 -7.94
C CYS A 49 -25.61 9.40 -7.48
N ILE A 50 -24.62 9.00 -8.28
CA ILE A 50 -23.20 9.21 -8.02
C ILE A 50 -22.89 10.71 -8.00
N ASP A 51 -23.41 11.47 -8.97
CA ASP A 51 -23.22 12.92 -9.04
C ASP A 51 -23.88 13.64 -7.87
N PHE A 52 -25.05 13.18 -7.42
CA PHE A 52 -25.71 13.66 -6.20
C PHE A 52 -24.86 13.41 -4.95
N ILE A 53 -24.31 12.20 -4.80
CA ILE A 53 -23.43 11.85 -3.68
C ILE A 53 -22.18 12.74 -3.69
N LYS A 54 -21.48 12.84 -4.83
CA LYS A 54 -20.27 13.69 -4.98
C LYS A 54 -20.55 15.17 -4.70
N LYS A 55 -21.71 15.68 -5.13
CA LYS A 55 -22.10 17.08 -4.92
C LYS A 55 -22.51 17.38 -3.48
N HIS A 56 -22.81 16.37 -2.68
CA HIS A 56 -23.25 16.51 -1.29
C HIS A 56 -22.27 15.93 -0.26
N GLU A 57 -21.23 15.20 -0.68
CA GLU A 57 -20.08 14.81 0.16
C GLU A 57 -19.43 16.02 0.85
N ASN A 58 -19.42 17.19 0.20
CA ASN A 58 -18.79 18.41 0.73
C ASN A 58 -19.74 19.49 1.26
N LYS A 59 -21.07 19.31 1.16
CA LYS A 59 -22.03 20.28 1.69
C LYS A 59 -23.22 19.57 2.34
N GLN A 60 -23.30 19.69 3.67
CA GLN A 60 -24.47 19.40 4.52
C GLN A 60 -24.81 17.95 4.90
N ILE A 61 -23.89 16.98 4.86
CA ILE A 61 -24.13 15.65 5.47
C ILE A 61 -23.78 15.61 6.98
N GLY A 62 -23.07 16.61 7.49
CA GLY A 62 -22.56 16.63 8.87
C GLY A 62 -23.56 16.83 10.02
N ALA A 63 -24.85 17.03 9.75
CA ALA A 63 -25.84 17.26 10.82
C ALA A 63 -26.74 16.05 11.13
N ASN A 64 -27.02 15.17 10.15
CA ASN A 64 -28.09 14.16 10.28
C ASN A 64 -27.64 12.69 10.20
N TYR A 65 -26.36 12.40 10.00
CA TYR A 65 -25.80 11.05 10.09
C TYR A 65 -24.60 11.03 11.05
N ARG A 66 -24.84 11.45 12.31
CA ARG A 66 -23.93 11.07 13.40
C ARG A 66 -24.10 9.60 13.70
N ASN A 67 -23.01 8.85 13.67
CA ASN A 67 -23.01 7.50 14.18
C ASN A 67 -23.19 7.59 15.72
N ASN A 68 -24.31 7.11 16.25
CA ASN A 68 -24.61 7.24 17.69
C ASN A 68 -23.57 6.55 18.59
N ASP A 69 -22.76 5.66 18.02
CA ASP A 69 -21.68 4.98 18.73
C ASP A 69 -20.43 5.86 18.90
N GLU A 70 -20.19 6.84 18.01
CA GLU A 70 -19.05 7.77 18.05
C GLU A 70 -19.37 9.07 18.82
N LEU A 71 -20.65 9.35 19.07
CA LEU A 71 -21.08 10.56 19.77
C LEU A 71 -20.46 10.76 21.18
N PRO A 72 -20.25 9.71 22.01
CA PRO A 72 -19.54 9.86 23.29
C PRO A 72 -18.11 10.38 23.10
N ASP A 73 -17.42 9.91 22.07
CA ASP A 73 -16.06 10.30 21.75
C ASP A 73 -16.00 11.75 21.27
N GLU A 74 -16.94 12.15 20.39
CA GLU A 74 -17.08 13.55 19.99
C GLU A 74 -17.33 14.48 21.18
N ILE A 75 -18.13 14.04 22.15
CA ILE A 75 -18.42 14.80 23.38
C ILE A 75 -17.17 14.92 24.24
N LEU A 76 -16.38 13.84 24.38
CA LEU A 76 -15.12 13.89 25.11
C LEU A 76 -14.15 14.88 24.46
N LEU A 77 -13.98 14.83 23.14
CA LEU A 77 -13.14 15.80 22.40
C LEU A 77 -13.64 17.24 22.56
N TYR A 78 -14.97 17.45 22.50
CA TYR A 78 -15.58 18.77 22.70
C TYR A 78 -15.23 19.36 24.07
N PHE A 79 -15.42 18.60 25.15
CA PHE A 79 -15.08 19.08 26.50
C PHE A 79 -13.57 19.21 26.72
N ALA A 80 -12.76 18.40 26.05
CA ALA A 80 -11.30 18.53 26.11
C ALA A 80 -10.79 19.81 25.43
N LEU A 81 -11.49 20.28 24.40
CA LEU A 81 -11.17 21.49 23.65
C LEU A 81 -11.87 22.76 24.16
N ALA A 82 -12.82 22.61 25.08
CA ALA A 82 -13.52 23.74 25.70
C ALA A 82 -12.54 24.58 26.53
N SER A 83 -12.58 25.91 26.34
CA SER A 83 -11.76 26.86 27.10
C SER A 83 -12.32 27.21 28.48
N GLU A 84 -13.58 26.87 28.74
CA GLU A 84 -14.30 27.15 29.98
C GLU A 84 -15.45 26.15 30.18
N ASP A 85 -15.98 26.07 31.41
CA ASP A 85 -17.18 25.30 31.73
C ASP A 85 -18.34 25.66 30.78
N LYS A 86 -18.97 24.65 30.19
CA LYS A 86 -20.06 24.84 29.22
C LYS A 86 -21.41 24.53 29.85
N LYS A 87 -22.40 25.42 29.74
CA LYS A 87 -23.76 25.12 30.23
C LYS A 87 -24.38 24.01 29.37
N ALA A 88 -25.36 23.30 29.94
CA ALA A 88 -26.03 22.20 29.25
C ALA A 88 -26.66 22.66 27.93
N ASP A 89 -27.29 23.83 27.93
CA ASP A 89 -27.97 24.39 26.76
C ASP A 89 -26.95 24.76 25.67
N ASP A 90 -25.84 25.41 26.05
CA ASP A 90 -24.74 25.74 25.13
C ASP A 90 -24.11 24.48 24.52
N CYS A 91 -23.86 23.45 25.35
CA CYS A 91 -23.36 22.15 24.89
C CYS A 91 -24.33 21.52 23.87
N SER A 92 -25.63 21.57 24.16
CA SER A 92 -26.68 21.02 23.32
C SER A 92 -26.77 21.74 21.97
N GLU A 93 -26.59 23.05 21.95
CA GLU A 93 -26.56 23.85 20.74
C GLU A 93 -25.28 23.59 19.94
N ASP A 94 -24.10 23.68 20.56
CA ASP A 94 -22.79 23.46 19.92
C ASP A 94 -22.71 22.05 19.30
N LEU A 95 -23.21 21.05 20.01
CA LEU A 95 -23.26 19.67 19.54
C LEU A 95 -24.51 19.36 18.72
N ALA A 96 -25.47 20.27 18.54
CA ALA A 96 -26.73 19.98 17.84
C ALA A 96 -27.46 18.71 18.35
N ILE A 97 -27.53 18.51 19.68
CA ILE A 97 -28.22 17.39 20.33
C ILE A 97 -29.16 17.87 21.43
N SER A 98 -30.24 17.12 21.69
CA SER A 98 -31.16 17.45 22.79
C SER A 98 -30.47 17.34 24.17
N PRO A 99 -30.90 18.13 25.18
CA PRO A 99 -30.32 18.06 26.53
C PRO A 99 -30.41 16.66 27.17
N SER A 100 -31.48 15.92 26.90
CA SER A 100 -31.62 14.53 27.38
C SER A 100 -30.64 13.58 26.69
N THR A 101 -30.33 13.79 25.41
CA THR A 101 -29.27 13.05 24.70
C THR A 101 -27.91 13.38 25.29
N LEU A 102 -27.60 14.66 25.53
CA LEU A 102 -26.34 15.10 26.11
C LEU A 102 -26.09 14.42 27.47
N LEU A 103 -27.06 14.46 28.39
CA LEU A 103 -26.93 13.82 29.71
C LEU A 103 -26.73 12.30 29.60
N ARG A 104 -27.45 11.65 28.68
CA ARG A 104 -27.30 10.21 28.43
C ARG A 104 -25.89 9.89 27.90
N MET A 105 -25.34 10.71 27.03
CA MET A 105 -24.00 10.50 26.47
C MET A 105 -22.89 10.84 27.47
N ILE A 106 -23.05 11.89 28.28
CA ILE A 106 -22.14 12.20 29.41
C ILE A 106 -22.04 10.99 30.34
N ASN A 107 -23.16 10.37 30.68
CA ASN A 107 -23.14 9.15 31.49
C ASN A 107 -22.40 8.00 30.79
N LYS A 108 -22.53 7.87 29.46
CA LYS A 108 -21.80 6.85 28.69
C LYS A 108 -20.28 7.13 28.72
N VAL A 109 -19.85 8.37 28.52
CA VAL A 109 -18.43 8.77 28.65
C VAL A 109 -17.88 8.43 30.03
N ASN A 110 -18.60 8.79 31.09
CA ASN A 110 -18.20 8.55 32.48
C ASN A 110 -18.16 7.06 32.88
N LEU A 111 -18.83 6.19 32.12
CA LEU A 111 -18.78 4.74 32.31
C LEU A 111 -17.65 4.08 31.50
N THR A 112 -17.23 4.69 30.40
CA THR A 112 -16.15 4.17 29.54
C THR A 112 -14.76 4.53 30.07
N HIS A 113 -14.61 5.66 30.75
CA HIS A 113 -13.31 6.14 31.25
C HIS A 113 -13.28 6.18 32.78
N ASP A 114 -12.36 5.42 33.39
CA ASP A 114 -12.26 5.33 34.85
C ASP A 114 -11.62 6.57 35.49
N LYS A 115 -10.67 7.20 34.79
CA LYS A 115 -9.85 8.32 35.31
C LYS A 115 -10.33 9.71 34.88
N ILE A 116 -11.25 9.79 33.92
CA ILE A 116 -11.73 11.05 33.32
C ILE A 116 -13.24 11.06 33.35
N LYS A 117 -13.84 12.15 33.82
CA LYS A 117 -15.29 12.30 33.94
C LYS A 117 -15.73 13.69 33.55
N ILE A 118 -16.86 13.79 32.84
CA ILE A 118 -17.58 15.04 32.66
C ILE A 118 -18.48 15.23 33.89
N VAL A 119 -18.22 16.28 34.65
CA VAL A 119 -18.92 16.57 35.91
C VAL A 119 -19.59 17.94 35.83
N LYS A 120 -20.58 18.15 36.70
CA LYS A 120 -21.26 19.44 36.81
C LYS A 120 -20.46 20.35 37.76
N GLY A 121 -19.78 21.34 37.20
CA GLY A 121 -19.07 22.40 37.91
C GLY A 121 -20.00 23.55 38.34
N LYS A 122 -19.39 24.70 38.68
CA LYS A 122 -20.14 25.89 39.14
C LYS A 122 -20.81 26.65 38.01
N LYS A 123 -20.18 26.72 36.83
CA LYS A 123 -20.67 27.51 35.68
C LYS A 123 -21.26 26.65 34.56
N GLY A 124 -21.11 25.33 34.63
CA GLY A 124 -21.57 24.41 33.60
C GLY A 124 -21.08 22.99 33.86
N TYR A 125 -20.84 22.25 32.79
CA TYR A 125 -20.14 20.97 32.79
C TYR A 125 -18.68 21.20 32.43
N GLU A 126 -17.81 20.44 33.10
CA GLU A 126 -16.35 20.48 32.91
C GLU A 126 -15.79 19.06 32.82
N LEU A 127 -14.64 18.93 32.16
CA LEU A 127 -13.89 17.68 32.12
C LEU A 127 -12.97 17.59 33.35
N ALA A 128 -13.33 16.73 34.29
CA ALA A 128 -12.58 16.49 35.52
C ALA A 128 -11.73 15.22 35.41
N GLY A 129 -10.51 15.32 35.91
CA GLY A 129 -9.52 14.25 35.89
C GLY A 129 -8.13 14.81 36.11
N ASN A 130 -7.15 13.93 36.22
CA ASN A 130 -5.76 14.35 36.13
C ASN A 130 -5.51 14.89 34.71
N GLU A 131 -4.93 16.09 34.59
CA GLU A 131 -4.76 16.78 33.32
C GLU A 131 -3.89 15.97 32.33
N TYR A 132 -2.89 15.23 32.81
CA TYR A 132 -2.09 14.34 31.97
C TYR A 132 -2.91 13.19 31.40
N GLU A 133 -3.75 12.57 32.22
CA GLU A 133 -4.65 11.49 31.79
C GLU A 133 -5.68 12.00 30.77
N ILE A 134 -6.24 13.19 31.00
CA ILE A 134 -7.14 13.86 30.05
C ILE A 134 -6.44 14.00 28.70
N ARG A 135 -5.26 14.63 28.67
CA ARG A 135 -4.49 14.86 27.44
C ARG A 135 -4.21 13.54 26.73
N LEU A 136 -3.66 12.53 27.42
CA LEU A 136 -3.39 11.21 26.86
C LEU A 136 -4.62 10.57 26.21
N ALA A 137 -5.74 10.47 26.93
CA ALA A 137 -6.94 9.84 26.41
C ALA A 137 -7.49 10.57 25.18
N THR A 138 -7.50 11.90 25.22
CA THR A 138 -7.96 12.71 24.09
C THR A 138 -7.02 12.65 22.89
N SER A 139 -5.71 12.51 23.13
CA SER A 139 -4.71 12.33 22.08
C SER A 139 -4.84 11.00 21.36
N TYR A 140 -5.07 9.90 22.10
CA TYR A 140 -5.37 8.60 21.50
C TYR A 140 -6.64 8.64 20.67
N LEU A 141 -7.66 9.33 21.17
CA LEU A 141 -8.91 9.46 20.44
C LEU A 141 -8.74 10.28 19.16
N LEU A 142 -8.10 11.45 19.21
CA LEU A 142 -7.82 12.26 18.03
C LEU A 142 -6.93 11.52 17.01
N SER A 143 -5.89 10.84 17.47
CA SER A 143 -5.03 9.99 16.65
C SER A 143 -5.83 8.91 15.92
N SER A 144 -6.81 8.28 16.59
CA SER A 144 -7.66 7.26 15.98
C SER A 144 -8.50 7.80 14.80
N TYR A 145 -8.88 9.08 14.83
CA TYR A 145 -9.53 9.74 13.69
C TYR A 145 -8.53 10.05 12.58
N LEU A 146 -7.37 10.61 12.93
CA LEU A 146 -6.34 10.95 11.95
C LEU A 146 -5.80 9.71 11.21
N ASN A 147 -5.77 8.56 11.88
CA ASN A 147 -5.31 7.28 11.32
C ASN A 147 -6.35 6.59 10.40
N ARG A 148 -7.55 7.15 10.22
CA ARG A 148 -8.59 6.54 9.35
C ARG A 148 -8.25 6.64 7.86
N GLU A 149 -7.45 7.63 7.50
CA GLU A 149 -7.05 7.90 6.13
C GLU A 149 -5.54 7.76 5.95
N SER A 150 -5.08 7.78 4.69
CA SER A 150 -3.67 7.52 4.36
C SER A 150 -2.76 8.69 4.69
N THR A 151 -3.29 9.90 4.71
CA THR A 151 -2.56 11.14 4.99
C THR A 151 -3.18 11.90 6.16
N ILE A 152 -2.40 12.75 6.81
CA ILE A 152 -2.86 13.57 7.94
C ILE A 152 -3.91 14.58 7.46
N GLU A 153 -3.76 15.07 6.22
CA GLU A 153 -4.64 16.02 5.57
C GLU A 153 -6.03 15.42 5.32
N GLU A 154 -6.09 14.20 4.81
CA GLU A 154 -7.35 13.46 4.62
C GLU A 154 -7.94 13.05 5.98
N GLY A 155 -7.08 12.63 6.93
CA GLY A 155 -7.48 12.30 8.29
C GLY A 155 -8.10 13.49 9.03
N TYR A 156 -7.61 14.71 8.77
CA TYR A 156 -8.23 15.93 9.28
C TYR A 156 -9.62 16.16 8.67
N ASP A 157 -9.80 15.90 7.38
CA ASP A 157 -11.05 16.18 6.68
C ASP A 157 -12.23 15.37 7.25
N VAL A 158 -11.95 14.16 7.76
CA VAL A 158 -12.93 13.28 8.43
C VAL A 158 -13.13 13.57 9.92
N LEU A 159 -12.44 14.55 10.51
CA LEU A 159 -12.65 14.91 11.91
C LEU A 159 -14.07 15.41 12.17
N PRO A 160 -14.60 15.20 13.40
CA PRO A 160 -15.86 15.79 13.81
C PRO A 160 -15.87 17.31 13.62
N ILE A 161 -17.00 17.86 13.18
CA ILE A 161 -17.13 19.31 12.89
C ILE A 161 -16.71 20.15 14.09
N ILE A 162 -17.09 19.72 15.30
CA ILE A 162 -16.79 20.41 16.54
C ILE A 162 -15.28 20.53 16.80
N VAL A 163 -14.50 19.54 16.39
CA VAL A 163 -13.03 19.56 16.48
C VAL A 163 -12.47 20.53 15.45
N LYS A 164 -12.95 20.49 14.21
CA LYS A 164 -12.53 21.37 13.11
C LYS A 164 -12.87 22.86 13.34
N GLN A 165 -13.86 23.14 14.17
CA GLN A 165 -14.19 24.50 14.61
C GLN A 165 -13.15 25.07 15.56
N THR A 166 -12.45 24.21 16.30
CA THR A 166 -11.51 24.61 17.33
C THR A 166 -10.06 24.50 16.85
N ILE A 167 -9.71 23.41 16.18
CA ILE A 167 -8.37 23.10 15.65
C ILE A 167 -8.41 23.27 14.14
N SER A 168 -7.53 24.11 13.59
CA SER A 168 -7.47 24.32 12.14
C SER A 168 -6.59 23.27 11.45
N LYS A 169 -6.81 23.07 10.13
CA LYS A 169 -5.98 22.16 9.32
C LYS A 169 -4.52 22.58 9.34
N ASP A 170 -4.27 23.89 9.22
CA ASP A 170 -2.93 24.48 9.23
C ASP A 170 -2.22 24.26 10.58
N GLU A 171 -2.95 24.25 11.70
CA GLU A 171 -2.37 23.94 13.02
C GLU A 171 -1.90 22.49 13.11
N VAL A 172 -2.69 21.54 12.59
CA VAL A 172 -2.31 20.12 12.56
C VAL A 172 -1.09 19.91 11.66
N ILE A 173 -1.10 20.50 10.45
CA ILE A 173 -0.01 20.39 9.48
C ILE A 173 1.28 21.03 10.02
N SER A 174 1.21 22.26 10.53
CA SER A 174 2.39 22.95 11.08
C SER A 174 2.98 22.22 12.29
N THR A 175 2.16 21.65 13.17
CA THR A 175 2.63 20.83 14.29
C THR A 175 3.32 19.56 13.78
N SER A 176 2.75 18.92 12.75
CA SER A 176 3.33 17.75 12.07
C SER A 176 4.70 18.07 11.44
N GLU A 177 4.83 19.21 10.76
CA GLU A 177 6.08 19.70 10.17
C GLU A 177 7.16 19.97 11.23
N ILE A 178 6.80 20.62 12.34
CA ILE A 178 7.71 20.84 13.48
C ILE A 178 8.25 19.51 14.01
N ILE A 179 7.37 18.52 14.25
CA ILE A 179 7.80 17.21 14.75
C ILE A 179 8.71 16.52 13.74
N LYS A 180 8.41 16.58 12.43
CA LYS A 180 9.27 16.01 11.37
C LYS A 180 10.64 16.65 11.33
N GLU A 181 10.72 17.98 11.46
CA GLU A 181 11.98 18.72 11.51
C GLU A 181 12.83 18.27 12.70
N VAL A 182 12.24 18.20 13.89
CA VAL A 182 12.95 17.76 15.11
C VAL A 182 13.33 16.28 15.00
N ASN A 183 12.49 15.42 14.43
CA ASN A 183 12.83 14.02 14.17
C ASN A 183 14.07 13.87 13.29
N GLY A 184 14.21 14.71 12.26
CA GLY A 184 15.39 14.71 11.39
C GLY A 184 16.67 15.09 12.13
N LYS A 185 16.59 15.96 13.14
CA LYS A 185 17.73 16.37 13.97
C LYS A 185 18.14 15.31 14.99
N TYR A 186 17.17 14.68 15.65
CA TYR A 186 17.42 13.70 16.71
C TYR A 186 17.45 12.26 16.21
N ASN A 187 17.28 11.99 14.91
CA ASN A 187 17.28 10.63 14.34
C ASN A 187 16.31 9.67 15.06
N VAL A 188 15.07 10.13 15.23
CA VAL A 188 14.02 9.46 16.03
C VAL A 188 13.46 8.23 15.31
N TRP A 189 13.27 7.16 16.06
CA TRP A 189 12.54 5.97 15.63
C TRP A 189 11.11 6.04 16.17
N VAL A 190 10.13 6.01 15.27
CA VAL A 190 8.71 6.14 15.62
C VAL A 190 7.83 5.43 14.58
N SER A 191 6.79 4.75 15.05
CA SER A 191 5.76 4.13 14.18
C SER A 191 4.74 5.17 13.72
N ASN A 192 3.91 4.85 12.70
CA ASN A 192 2.85 5.77 12.28
C ASN A 192 1.89 6.12 13.43
N ILE A 193 1.46 5.11 14.19
CA ILE A 193 0.56 5.31 15.33
C ILE A 193 1.23 6.12 16.46
N GLY A 194 2.50 5.82 16.78
CA GLY A 194 3.25 6.58 17.77
C GLY A 194 3.45 8.03 17.37
N TYR A 195 3.68 8.28 16.09
CA TYR A 195 3.78 9.62 15.52
C TYR A 195 2.46 10.38 15.63
N LEU A 196 1.32 9.76 15.26
CA LEU A 196 0.00 10.39 15.35
C LEU A 196 -0.42 10.66 16.80
N ASN A 197 -0.06 9.77 17.73
CA ASN A 197 -0.28 9.96 19.16
C ASN A 197 0.54 11.15 19.69
N LEU A 198 1.83 11.25 19.32
CA LEU A 198 2.68 12.38 19.67
C LEU A 198 2.16 13.70 19.11
N LEU A 199 1.78 13.72 17.82
CA LEU A 199 1.17 14.87 17.16
C LEU A 199 -0.09 15.33 17.90
N SER A 200 -1.00 14.38 18.18
CA SER A 200 -2.25 14.65 18.88
C SER A 200 -2.00 15.14 20.31
N TYR A 201 -0.97 14.62 20.99
CA TYR A 201 -0.57 15.08 22.31
C TYR A 201 -0.06 16.52 22.28
N CYS A 202 0.81 16.89 21.35
CA CYS A 202 1.28 18.26 21.19
C CYS A 202 0.13 19.26 20.96
N ILE A 203 -0.90 18.86 20.19
CA ILE A 203 -2.09 19.70 19.95
C ILE A 203 -2.88 19.92 21.25
N PHE A 204 -3.21 18.84 21.98
CA PHE A 204 -3.95 18.97 23.25
C PHE A 204 -3.14 19.66 24.34
N GLN A 205 -1.83 19.39 24.40
CA GLN A 205 -0.91 20.08 25.31
C GLN A 205 -0.97 21.59 25.09
N LYS A 206 -0.78 22.05 23.85
CA LYS A 206 -0.83 23.48 23.50
C LYS A 206 -2.15 24.13 23.87
N ARG A 207 -3.27 23.47 23.58
CA ARG A 207 -4.63 24.00 23.81
C ARG A 207 -5.01 24.03 25.29
N ARG A 208 -4.71 22.95 26.02
CA ARG A 208 -5.13 22.83 27.42
C ARG A 208 -4.17 23.51 28.38
N ASN A 209 -2.88 23.61 28.06
CA ASN A 209 -1.89 24.23 28.95
C ASN A 209 -2.21 25.70 29.30
N GLN A 210 -2.94 26.43 28.45
CA GLN A 210 -3.32 27.81 28.72
C GLN A 210 -4.35 27.97 29.84
N ASN A 211 -5.27 27.01 29.98
CA ASN A 211 -6.41 27.09 30.92
C ASN A 211 -6.31 26.06 32.06
N HIS A 212 -5.60 24.96 31.82
CA HIS A 212 -5.43 23.83 32.71
C HIS A 212 -3.96 23.39 32.69
N PRO A 213 -3.06 24.15 33.34
CA PRO A 213 -1.66 23.75 33.45
C PRO A 213 -1.53 22.46 34.26
N SER A 214 -0.59 21.60 33.89
CA SER A 214 -0.44 20.30 34.55
C SER A 214 -0.04 20.48 36.01
N CYS A 215 -0.85 19.98 36.93
CA CYS A 215 -0.57 19.99 38.38
C CYS A 215 0.01 18.65 38.87
N CYS A 216 0.60 17.85 37.99
CA CYS A 216 1.06 16.51 38.36
C CYS A 216 2.39 16.57 39.11
N ASP A 217 2.47 15.83 40.22
CA ASP A 217 3.74 15.59 40.91
C ASP A 217 4.73 14.90 39.96
N ALA A 218 5.99 15.33 40.08
CA ALA A 218 7.08 15.03 39.15
C ALA A 218 7.14 13.55 38.75
N ILE A 219 6.85 13.26 37.47
CA ILE A 219 7.31 12.02 36.84
C ILE A 219 8.85 12.06 36.93
N GLN A 220 9.44 11.17 37.72
CA GLN A 220 10.88 11.00 37.76
C GLN A 220 11.28 10.23 36.50
N ASN A 221 11.69 10.97 35.47
CA ASN A 221 12.33 10.42 34.29
C ASN A 221 13.75 10.98 34.21
N ASP A 222 14.74 10.09 34.33
CA ASP A 222 16.17 10.38 34.11
C ASP A 222 16.54 10.36 32.62
N GLU A 223 15.56 10.39 31.72
CA GLU A 223 15.81 10.35 30.27
C GLU A 223 16.24 11.70 29.71
N ASP A 224 16.97 11.66 28.60
CA ASP A 224 17.26 12.85 27.80
C ASP A 224 15.98 13.61 27.42
N MET A 225 15.82 14.78 28.02
CA MET A 225 14.67 15.66 27.82
C MET A 225 14.83 16.59 26.61
N SER A 226 15.98 16.56 25.92
CA SER A 226 16.32 17.53 24.87
C SER A 226 15.33 17.53 23.72
N TYR A 227 14.95 16.34 23.23
CA TYR A 227 13.98 16.19 22.15
C TYR A 227 12.59 16.69 22.54
N ALA A 228 12.07 16.27 23.69
CA ALA A 228 10.77 16.70 24.20
C ALA A 228 10.74 18.22 24.43
N SER A 229 11.81 18.78 25.00
CA SER A 229 11.95 20.22 25.21
C SER A 229 11.92 20.99 23.89
N GLU A 230 12.64 20.54 22.87
CA GLU A 230 12.69 21.22 21.57
C GLU A 230 11.35 21.19 20.84
N ILE A 231 10.62 20.07 20.90
CA ILE A 231 9.24 19.98 20.36
C ILE A 231 8.36 21.01 21.05
N LEU A 232 8.29 21.00 22.39
CA LEU A 232 7.38 21.88 23.11
C LEU A 232 7.71 23.36 22.89
N LYS A 233 9.00 23.73 22.83
CA LYS A 233 9.44 25.10 22.54
C LYS A 233 8.96 25.56 21.16
N LYS A 234 9.12 24.73 20.13
CA LYS A 234 8.70 25.06 18.76
C LYS A 234 7.18 25.08 18.60
N VAL A 235 6.48 24.07 19.14
CA VAL A 235 5.01 23.96 19.04
C VAL A 235 4.30 25.11 19.76
N ASN A 236 4.79 25.49 20.93
CA ASN A 236 4.23 26.59 21.73
C ASN A 236 4.79 27.96 21.35
N ASN A 237 5.82 28.02 20.50
CA ASN A 237 6.57 29.24 20.16
C ASN A 237 7.05 29.99 21.43
N GLN A 238 7.66 29.25 22.35
CA GLN A 238 8.14 29.75 23.64
C GLN A 238 9.62 29.37 23.84
N SER A 239 10.41 30.28 24.42
CA SER A 239 11.83 30.04 24.71
C SER A 239 12.05 29.09 25.89
N GLU A 240 11.12 29.11 26.85
CA GLU A 240 11.14 28.30 28.07
C GLU A 240 9.81 27.55 28.20
N ILE A 241 9.91 26.29 28.64
CA ILE A 241 8.78 25.40 28.86
C ILE A 241 8.93 24.85 30.28
N ASP A 242 7.82 24.73 31.00
CA ASP A 242 7.80 24.14 32.33
C ASP A 242 8.38 22.71 32.33
N LEU A 243 9.21 22.41 33.33
CA LEU A 243 9.91 21.13 33.40
C LEU A 243 8.95 19.95 33.51
N ASN A 244 7.79 20.12 34.15
CA ASN A 244 6.79 19.06 34.25
C ASN A 244 6.16 18.78 32.88
N GLU A 245 5.89 19.80 32.07
CA GLU A 245 5.37 19.61 30.71
C GLU A 245 6.33 18.79 29.84
N ILE A 246 7.64 19.04 29.99
CA ILE A 246 8.68 18.27 29.30
C ILE A 246 8.66 16.80 29.77
N LYS A 247 8.62 16.56 31.09
CA LYS A 247 8.55 15.22 31.67
C LYS A 247 7.31 14.43 31.24
N LEU A 248 6.16 15.09 31.15
CA LEU A 248 4.91 14.49 30.69
C LEU A 248 4.97 14.12 29.21
N LEU A 249 5.60 14.96 28.37
CA LEU A 249 5.84 14.61 26.98
C LEU A 249 6.82 13.44 26.85
N VAL A 250 7.87 13.36 27.67
CA VAL A 250 8.77 12.18 27.71
C VAL A 250 7.98 10.92 28.07
N ASP A 251 7.12 10.96 29.09
CA ASP A 251 6.27 9.80 29.43
C ASP A 251 5.33 9.44 28.28
N CYS A 252 4.74 10.44 27.61
CA CYS A 252 3.91 10.22 26.42
C CYS A 252 4.72 9.56 25.29
N MET A 253 5.93 10.03 25.00
CA MET A 253 6.82 9.46 24.00
C MET A 253 7.13 8.00 24.29
N LEU A 254 7.49 7.69 25.54
CA LEU A 254 7.77 6.33 25.99
C LEU A 254 6.58 5.43 25.73
N ARG A 255 5.39 5.77 26.25
CA ARG A 255 4.14 5.01 26.05
C ARG A 255 3.81 4.75 24.58
N ASN A 256 4.28 5.61 23.68
CA ASN A 256 4.00 5.55 22.25
C ASN A 256 5.16 5.00 21.42
N GLY A 257 6.22 4.49 22.05
CA GLY A 257 7.40 3.96 21.36
C GLY A 257 8.12 5.01 20.51
N VAL A 258 8.04 6.29 20.88
CA VAL A 258 8.81 7.37 20.27
C VAL A 258 10.17 7.41 20.94
N ILE A 259 11.21 7.05 20.19
CA ILE A 259 12.54 6.83 20.77
C ILE A 259 13.57 7.66 20.05
N THR A 260 14.26 8.48 20.82
CA THR A 260 15.52 9.09 20.43
C THR A 260 16.65 8.06 20.52
N PRO A 261 17.67 8.14 19.65
CA PRO A 261 18.85 7.29 19.71
C PRO A 261 19.40 7.24 21.13
N ILE A 262 19.65 6.01 21.55
CA ILE A 262 20.01 5.64 22.91
C ILE A 262 21.30 6.37 23.34
N GLU A 263 21.29 6.95 24.55
CA GLU A 263 22.51 7.38 25.22
C GLU A 263 23.51 6.21 25.29
N LYS A 264 24.80 6.51 25.07
CA LYS A 264 25.88 5.52 24.92
C LYS A 264 25.96 4.46 26.03
N GLU A 265 25.36 4.73 27.19
CA GLU A 265 25.37 3.94 28.42
C GLU A 265 24.37 2.77 28.44
N VAL A 266 23.16 2.94 27.89
CA VAL A 266 22.22 1.80 27.74
C VAL A 266 22.65 0.93 26.56
N TYR A 267 23.27 1.55 25.54
CA TYR A 267 23.86 0.81 24.43
C TYR A 267 24.99 -0.12 24.91
N SER A 268 25.81 0.29 25.88
CA SER A 268 26.88 -0.60 26.39
C SER A 268 26.38 -1.70 27.33
N ALA A 269 25.18 -1.55 27.93
CA ALA A 269 24.70 -2.44 28.99
C ALA A 269 24.33 -3.85 28.50
N ILE A 270 23.81 -3.99 27.27
CA ILE A 270 23.41 -5.29 26.70
C ILE A 270 24.35 -5.77 25.57
N GLU A 271 25.43 -5.04 25.31
CA GLU A 271 26.30 -5.29 24.16
C GLU A 271 26.88 -6.71 24.17
N TYR A 272 27.41 -7.14 25.32
CA TYR A 272 27.93 -8.49 25.50
C TYR A 272 26.85 -9.56 25.33
N ASP A 273 25.63 -9.30 25.84
CA ASP A 273 24.51 -10.22 25.74
C ASP A 273 24.11 -10.43 24.29
N VAL A 274 24.02 -9.35 23.51
CA VAL A 274 23.64 -9.41 22.10
C VAL A 274 24.69 -10.15 21.30
N ILE A 275 25.97 -9.98 21.61
CA ILE A 275 27.06 -10.75 20.98
C ILE A 275 26.88 -12.25 21.29
N GLU A 276 26.62 -12.61 22.56
CA GLU A 276 26.37 -14.01 22.96
C GLU A 276 25.14 -14.61 22.25
N LEU A 277 24.07 -13.81 22.09
CA LEU A 277 22.89 -14.22 21.32
C LEU A 277 23.21 -14.51 19.87
N VAL A 278 23.94 -13.60 19.22
CA VAL A 278 24.31 -13.74 17.81
C VAL A 278 25.23 -14.94 17.61
N ASP A 279 26.12 -15.21 18.56
CA ASP A 279 26.95 -16.42 18.55
C ASP A 279 26.12 -17.72 18.60
N ASP A 280 25.08 -17.77 19.44
CA ASP A 280 24.17 -18.93 19.48
C ASP A 280 23.33 -19.04 18.19
N ILE A 281 22.83 -17.91 17.67
CA ILE A 281 22.12 -17.86 16.39
C ILE A 281 23.01 -18.38 15.25
N GLU A 282 24.26 -17.94 15.18
CA GLU A 282 25.24 -18.34 14.16
C GLU A 282 25.50 -19.85 14.21
N LYS A 283 25.74 -20.40 15.39
CA LYS A 283 25.91 -21.86 15.56
C LYS A 283 24.69 -22.64 15.05
N ARG A 284 23.48 -22.15 15.31
CA ARG A 284 22.23 -22.79 14.87
C ARG A 284 21.99 -22.65 13.37
N CYS A 285 22.30 -21.50 12.78
CA CYS A 285 22.22 -21.28 11.34
C CYS A 285 23.24 -22.18 10.59
N ASN A 286 24.48 -22.24 11.06
CA ASN A 286 25.51 -23.10 10.49
C ASN A 286 25.13 -24.59 10.53
N ALA A 287 24.45 -25.04 11.58
CA ALA A 287 23.94 -26.41 11.69
C ALA A 287 22.89 -26.79 10.61
N ILE A 288 22.32 -25.80 9.91
CA ILE A 288 21.39 -26.00 8.79
C ILE A 288 21.90 -25.39 7.48
N SER A 289 23.21 -25.21 7.36
CA SER A 289 23.89 -24.67 6.18
C SER A 289 23.42 -23.27 5.77
N LEU A 290 23.08 -22.44 6.75
CA LEU A 290 22.79 -21.02 6.57
C LEU A 290 23.94 -20.19 7.11
N GLU A 291 24.45 -19.27 6.29
CA GLU A 291 25.58 -18.40 6.65
C GLU A 291 25.06 -16.98 6.97
N LEU A 292 25.67 -16.29 7.93
CA LEU A 292 25.21 -14.99 8.44
C LEU A 292 26.26 -13.89 8.27
N LYS A 293 25.79 -12.67 8.01
CA LYS A 293 26.58 -11.44 8.19
C LYS A 293 26.56 -11.05 9.66
N LYS A 294 27.40 -11.73 10.45
CA LYS A 294 27.45 -11.60 11.91
C LYS A 294 27.50 -10.15 12.41
N ASP A 295 28.44 -9.35 11.93
CA ASP A 295 28.63 -7.97 12.39
C ASP A 295 27.39 -7.09 12.17
N LYS A 296 26.68 -7.29 11.06
CA LYS A 296 25.44 -6.56 10.76
C LYS A 296 24.28 -7.03 11.63
N LEU A 297 24.20 -8.34 11.89
CA LEU A 297 23.17 -8.88 12.77
C LEU A 297 23.35 -8.39 14.21
N ILE A 298 24.60 -8.29 14.69
CA ILE A 298 24.90 -7.69 16.00
C ILE A 298 24.36 -6.27 16.06
N GLN A 299 24.70 -5.41 15.08
CA GLN A 299 24.22 -4.03 15.06
C GLN A 299 22.69 -3.92 15.03
N ASP A 300 22.05 -4.71 14.15
CA ASP A 300 20.60 -4.72 13.99
C ASP A 300 19.88 -5.19 15.27
N LEU A 301 20.29 -6.32 15.85
CA LEU A 301 19.67 -6.85 17.06
C LEU A 301 20.00 -6.02 18.29
N HIS A 302 21.18 -5.41 18.33
CA HIS A 302 21.56 -4.55 19.44
C HIS A 302 20.62 -3.36 19.56
N LEU A 303 20.37 -2.68 18.43
CA LEU A 303 19.43 -1.57 18.37
C LEU A 303 18.01 -2.01 18.74
N HIS A 304 17.53 -3.12 18.15
CA HIS A 304 16.18 -3.62 18.36
C HIS A 304 15.93 -4.09 19.81
N LEU A 305 16.82 -4.89 20.38
CA LEU A 305 16.68 -5.41 21.74
C LEU A 305 16.86 -4.31 22.78
N SER A 306 17.77 -3.35 22.58
CA SER A 306 17.89 -2.19 23.46
C SER A 306 16.56 -1.42 23.53
N HIS A 307 15.90 -1.24 22.39
CA HIS A 307 14.56 -0.65 22.31
C HIS A 307 13.55 -1.52 23.06
N TYR A 308 13.46 -2.83 22.77
CA TYR A 308 12.51 -3.72 23.43
C TYR A 308 12.64 -3.70 24.96
N PHE A 309 13.87 -3.74 25.49
CA PHE A 309 14.12 -3.65 26.93
C PHE A 309 13.70 -2.32 27.53
N LYS A 310 13.93 -1.21 26.79
CA LYS A 310 13.44 0.10 27.20
C LYS A 310 11.92 0.07 27.34
N LEU A 311 11.18 -0.46 26.36
CA LEU A 311 9.72 -0.58 26.45
C LEU A 311 9.26 -1.46 27.62
N LYS A 312 9.92 -2.61 27.85
CA LYS A 312 9.59 -3.50 28.96
C LYS A 312 9.86 -2.88 30.33
N LYS A 313 10.94 -2.10 30.49
CA LYS A 313 11.22 -1.37 31.73
C LYS A 313 10.06 -0.45 32.14
N TYR A 314 9.35 0.12 31.16
CA TYR A 314 8.21 1.00 31.37
C TYR A 314 6.84 0.29 31.24
N ASP A 315 6.82 -1.05 31.18
CA ASP A 315 5.63 -1.89 31.01
C ASP A 315 4.75 -1.49 29.80
N ILE A 316 5.39 -1.09 28.71
CA ILE A 316 4.71 -0.68 27.49
C ILE A 316 4.47 -1.90 26.60
N GLN A 317 3.21 -2.13 26.25
CA GLN A 317 2.81 -3.20 25.33
C GLN A 317 2.63 -2.64 23.92
N LEU A 318 3.34 -3.23 22.95
CA LEU A 318 3.13 -2.95 21.53
C LEU A 318 2.02 -3.86 20.98
N GLU A 319 1.30 -3.39 19.97
CA GLU A 319 0.26 -4.18 19.30
C GLU A 319 0.84 -5.43 18.60
N ASP A 320 0.01 -6.47 18.52
CA ASP A 320 0.35 -7.72 17.85
C ASP A 320 0.63 -7.51 16.35
N ASN A 321 1.68 -8.16 15.85
CA ASN A 321 2.04 -8.05 14.45
C ASN A 321 1.07 -8.85 13.54
N LEU A 322 0.39 -8.16 12.63
CA LEU A 322 -0.60 -8.74 11.70
C LEU A 322 -0.01 -9.81 10.75
N VAL A 323 1.32 -9.88 10.60
CA VAL A 323 2.04 -10.76 9.67
C VAL A 323 2.66 -11.98 10.38
N LEU A 324 2.43 -12.15 11.70
CA LEU A 324 3.02 -13.24 12.49
C LEU A 324 2.76 -14.62 11.89
N THR A 325 1.52 -14.85 11.44
CA THR A 325 1.11 -16.12 10.85
C THR A 325 1.90 -16.42 9.57
N GLU A 326 2.14 -15.40 8.74
CA GLU A 326 2.91 -15.56 7.51
C GLU A 326 4.40 -15.76 7.77
N ILE A 327 4.96 -15.09 8.78
CA ILE A 327 6.36 -15.27 9.17
C ILE A 327 6.58 -16.70 9.68
N LYS A 328 5.67 -17.18 10.55
CA LYS A 328 5.70 -18.55 11.07
C LYS A 328 5.54 -19.59 9.96
N SER A 329 4.73 -19.33 8.93
CA SER A 329 4.55 -20.27 7.82
C SER A 329 5.69 -20.24 6.81
N LYS A 330 6.14 -19.06 6.38
CA LYS A 330 7.15 -18.89 5.31
C LYS A 330 8.58 -19.05 5.82
N TYR A 331 8.86 -18.66 7.06
CA TYR A 331 10.20 -18.65 7.66
C TYR A 331 10.31 -19.54 8.90
N ALA A 332 9.54 -20.64 8.96
CA ALA A 332 9.43 -21.53 10.13
C ALA A 332 10.78 -21.95 10.73
N LYS A 333 11.78 -22.28 9.87
CA LYS A 333 13.13 -22.67 10.31
C LYS A 333 13.84 -21.56 11.06
N ILE A 334 13.77 -20.34 10.55
CA ILE A 334 14.42 -19.15 11.11
C ILE A 334 13.70 -18.71 12.39
N PHE A 335 12.37 -18.75 12.38
CA PHE A 335 11.55 -18.50 13.57
C PHE A 335 11.93 -19.46 14.72
N MET A 336 12.14 -20.75 14.43
CA MET A 336 12.59 -21.71 15.45
C MET A 336 14.01 -21.44 15.96
N ILE A 337 14.90 -20.90 15.12
CA ILE A 337 16.25 -20.49 15.54
C ILE A 337 16.14 -19.31 16.51
N ALA A 338 15.41 -18.26 16.13
CA ALA A 338 15.16 -17.09 16.99
C ALA A 338 14.56 -17.51 18.34
N LYS A 339 13.49 -18.32 18.31
CA LYS A 339 12.81 -18.80 19.51
C LYS A 339 13.74 -19.54 20.46
N LYS A 340 14.63 -20.39 19.94
CA LYS A 340 15.57 -21.17 20.77
C LYS A 340 16.69 -20.31 21.33
N ALA A 341 17.21 -19.36 20.54
CA ALA A 341 18.29 -18.47 20.96
C ALA A 341 17.83 -17.51 22.06
N LEU A 342 16.60 -16.99 21.95
CA LEU A 342 16.04 -16.05 22.92
C LEU A 342 15.76 -16.66 24.31
N VAL A 343 15.73 -17.99 24.46
CA VAL A 343 15.57 -18.64 25.78
C VAL A 343 16.67 -18.23 26.76
N LEU A 344 17.89 -17.98 26.27
CA LEU A 344 18.99 -17.50 27.12
C LEU A 344 18.74 -16.07 27.60
N PHE A 345 18.19 -15.23 26.73
CA PHE A 345 17.80 -13.85 27.04
C PHE A 345 16.66 -13.80 28.06
N GLU A 346 15.60 -14.58 27.85
CA GLU A 346 14.46 -14.65 28.78
C GLU A 346 14.91 -14.97 30.20
N LYS A 347 15.83 -15.93 30.35
CA LYS A 347 16.37 -16.33 31.66
C LYS A 347 17.27 -15.27 32.29
N LYS A 348 18.11 -14.60 31.49
CA LYS A 348 19.10 -13.65 32.00
C LYS A 348 18.46 -12.37 32.53
N PHE A 349 17.42 -11.91 31.85
CA PHE A 349 16.77 -10.64 32.15
C PHE A 349 15.42 -10.79 32.86
N ASP A 350 14.99 -12.02 33.18
CA ASP A 350 13.70 -12.33 33.79
C ASP A 350 12.51 -11.69 33.04
N ILE A 351 12.59 -11.73 31.71
CA ILE A 351 11.52 -11.25 30.81
C ILE A 351 10.99 -12.39 29.97
N LYS A 352 9.70 -12.31 29.63
CA LYS A 352 9.08 -13.22 28.69
C LYS A 352 8.97 -12.54 27.32
N MET A 353 9.58 -13.15 26.31
CA MET A 353 9.47 -12.69 24.93
C MET A 353 8.14 -13.17 24.36
N ASP A 354 7.34 -12.24 23.83
CA ASP A 354 6.13 -12.57 23.10
C ASP A 354 6.45 -13.12 21.69
N GLU A 355 5.46 -13.73 21.04
CA GLU A 355 5.67 -14.26 19.68
C GLU A 355 5.97 -13.16 18.66
N THR A 356 5.53 -11.92 18.94
CA THR A 356 5.80 -10.74 18.13
C THR A 356 7.30 -10.45 18.10
N GLU A 357 7.94 -10.42 19.25
CA GLU A 357 9.37 -10.15 19.41
C GLU A 357 10.23 -11.26 18.81
N ILE A 358 9.86 -12.52 19.04
CA ILE A 358 10.52 -13.68 18.41
C ILE A 358 10.48 -13.56 16.88
N SER A 359 9.39 -13.05 16.32
CA SER A 359 9.24 -12.87 14.87
C SER A 359 10.09 -11.73 14.33
N TYR A 360 10.24 -10.63 15.07
CA TYR A 360 11.16 -9.55 14.69
C TYR A 360 12.60 -10.03 14.65
N VAL A 361 13.04 -10.74 15.70
CA VAL A 361 14.39 -11.35 15.71
C VAL A 361 14.57 -12.30 14.52
N ALA A 362 13.55 -13.11 14.19
CA ALA A 362 13.60 -13.98 13.01
C ALA A 362 13.75 -13.20 11.68
N ILE A 363 13.09 -12.04 11.54
CA ILE A 363 13.26 -11.17 10.37
C ILE A 363 14.68 -10.61 10.29
N TYR A 364 15.25 -10.16 11.41
CA TYR A 364 16.63 -9.66 11.42
C TYR A 364 17.65 -10.74 11.08
N ILE A 365 17.44 -11.98 11.55
CA ILE A 365 18.24 -13.12 11.13
C ILE A 365 18.13 -13.32 9.61
N TYR A 366 16.90 -13.36 9.07
CA TYR A 366 16.68 -13.54 7.64
C TYR A 366 17.31 -12.43 6.78
N LYS A 367 17.16 -11.16 7.18
CA LYS A 367 17.77 -9.98 6.55
C LYS A 367 19.29 -10.11 6.46
N ASN A 368 19.91 -10.70 7.48
CA ASN A 368 21.36 -10.83 7.59
C ASN A 368 21.90 -12.19 7.14
N LEU A 369 21.06 -13.07 6.58
CA LEU A 369 21.57 -14.26 5.90
C LEU A 369 22.43 -13.80 4.70
N ILE A 370 23.64 -14.35 4.63
CA ILE A 370 24.39 -14.35 3.39
C ILE A 370 23.58 -15.25 2.48
N SER A 371 22.97 -14.64 1.45
CA SER A 371 22.47 -15.43 0.33
C SER A 371 23.68 -16.19 -0.18
N THR A 372 23.79 -17.47 0.19
CA THR A 372 24.61 -18.41 -0.53
C THR A 372 24.12 -18.25 -1.94
N LYS A 373 24.90 -17.59 -2.80
CA LYS A 373 24.69 -17.69 -4.24
C LYS A 373 24.56 -19.19 -4.47
N LYS A 374 23.33 -19.67 -4.74
CA LYS A 374 23.13 -21.01 -5.26
C LYS A 374 24.16 -21.13 -6.36
N LYS A 375 24.94 -22.23 -6.40
CA LYS A 375 25.81 -22.51 -7.56
C LYS A 375 24.99 -22.12 -8.79
N ALA A 376 25.47 -21.12 -9.53
CA ALA A 376 24.67 -20.58 -10.61
C ALA A 376 24.47 -21.72 -11.60
N LEU A 377 23.22 -22.10 -11.84
CA LEU A 377 22.93 -23.21 -12.75
C LEU A 377 23.34 -22.73 -14.14
N LYS A 378 24.22 -23.49 -14.80
CA LYS A 378 24.72 -23.17 -16.14
C LYS A 378 23.66 -23.55 -17.14
N VAL A 379 23.14 -22.56 -17.85
CA VAL A 379 22.01 -22.70 -18.77
C VAL A 379 22.36 -22.18 -20.15
N TYR A 380 21.91 -22.89 -21.18
CA TYR A 380 22.05 -22.47 -22.57
C TYR A 380 20.69 -22.03 -23.13
N VAL A 381 20.65 -20.92 -23.88
CA VAL A 381 19.40 -20.43 -24.50
C VAL A 381 19.40 -20.72 -26.00
N ALA A 382 18.43 -21.53 -26.46
CA ALA A 382 18.30 -21.95 -27.86
C ALA A 382 17.05 -21.35 -28.50
N CYS A 383 17.22 -20.40 -29.43
CA CYS A 383 16.12 -19.70 -30.09
C CYS A 383 16.09 -19.96 -31.60
N ALA A 384 14.90 -20.13 -32.19
CA ALA A 384 14.73 -20.32 -33.64
C ALA A 384 14.72 -19.00 -34.44
N THR A 385 14.40 -17.89 -33.78
CA THR A 385 14.33 -16.54 -34.37
C THR A 385 15.63 -15.79 -34.08
N GLY A 386 16.08 -14.96 -35.04
CA GLY A 386 17.44 -14.39 -35.10
C GLY A 386 18.00 -13.68 -33.85
N LYS A 387 19.27 -13.28 -33.95
CA LYS A 387 20.17 -12.83 -32.87
C LYS A 387 19.62 -11.70 -31.95
N GLY A 388 18.64 -10.92 -32.41
CA GLY A 388 18.02 -9.83 -31.63
C GLY A 388 17.01 -10.30 -30.57
N LEU A 389 16.04 -11.13 -30.96
CA LEU A 389 15.00 -11.65 -30.05
C LEU A 389 15.56 -12.64 -29.03
N SER A 390 16.62 -13.33 -29.42
CA SER A 390 17.33 -14.25 -28.55
C SER A 390 18.02 -13.47 -27.40
N ASN A 391 18.59 -12.29 -27.64
CA ASN A 391 19.15 -11.43 -26.59
C ASN A 391 18.09 -10.93 -25.60
N LEU A 392 16.89 -10.58 -26.09
CA LEU A 392 15.77 -10.13 -25.25
C LEU A 392 15.34 -11.22 -24.27
N LEU A 393 15.16 -12.45 -24.75
CA LEU A 393 14.82 -13.61 -23.92
C LEU A 393 15.92 -13.89 -22.88
N THR A 394 17.19 -13.88 -23.30
CA THR A 394 18.36 -14.05 -22.42
C THR A 394 18.36 -12.99 -21.30
N THR A 395 18.15 -11.72 -21.66
CA THR A 395 18.15 -10.60 -20.71
C THR A 395 16.98 -10.72 -19.73
N ARG A 396 15.79 -11.09 -20.21
CA ARG A 396 14.64 -11.34 -19.33
C ARG A 396 14.89 -12.49 -18.37
N ILE A 397 15.47 -13.60 -18.84
CA ILE A 397 15.80 -14.75 -17.99
C ILE A 397 16.82 -14.35 -16.92
N GLN A 398 17.86 -13.58 -17.27
CA GLN A 398 18.86 -13.07 -16.30
C GLN A 398 18.23 -12.14 -15.26
N ASN A 399 17.31 -11.26 -15.67
CA ASN A 399 16.64 -10.33 -14.77
C ASN A 399 15.66 -11.03 -13.81
N ILE A 400 14.94 -12.04 -14.28
CA ILE A 400 13.93 -12.77 -13.49
C ILE A 400 14.58 -13.85 -12.62
N PHE A 401 15.65 -14.49 -13.11
CA PHE A 401 16.36 -15.56 -12.44
C PHE A 401 17.85 -15.24 -12.30
N PRO A 402 18.23 -14.32 -11.40
CA PRO A 402 19.63 -13.95 -11.16
C PRO A 402 20.49 -15.11 -10.64
N GLN A 403 19.87 -16.23 -10.26
CA GLN A 403 20.53 -17.49 -9.90
C GLN A 403 20.96 -18.36 -11.10
N LEU A 404 20.63 -18.01 -12.33
CA LEU A 404 21.05 -18.73 -13.54
C LEU A 404 22.28 -18.07 -14.17
N GLU A 405 23.28 -18.86 -14.57
CA GLU A 405 24.41 -18.42 -15.37
C GLU A 405 24.19 -18.82 -16.83
N ILE A 406 23.99 -17.82 -17.70
CA ILE A 406 23.82 -18.10 -19.13
C ILE A 406 25.20 -18.18 -19.79
N ILE A 407 25.64 -19.41 -20.01
CA ILE A 407 26.96 -19.73 -20.59
C ILE A 407 26.99 -19.51 -22.12
N GLY A 408 25.84 -19.45 -22.77
CA GLY A 408 25.78 -19.13 -24.20
C GLY A 408 24.39 -19.13 -24.81
N GLN A 409 24.36 -18.68 -26.06
CA GLN A 409 23.18 -18.60 -26.90
C GLN A 409 23.47 -19.17 -28.29
N THR A 410 22.53 -19.93 -28.85
CA THR A 410 22.70 -20.53 -30.17
C THR A 410 21.38 -20.61 -30.92
N SER A 411 21.47 -20.74 -32.24
CA SER A 411 20.33 -21.17 -33.04
C SER A 411 20.12 -22.67 -32.86
N VAL A 412 18.90 -23.13 -33.14
CA VAL A 412 18.54 -24.56 -33.07
C VAL A 412 19.48 -25.45 -33.90
N TYR A 413 20.09 -24.89 -34.95
CA TYR A 413 21.02 -25.60 -35.84
C TYR A 413 22.47 -25.63 -35.32
N GLY A 414 22.81 -24.90 -34.26
CA GLY A 414 24.13 -24.85 -33.63
C GLY A 414 24.28 -25.66 -32.34
N LEU A 415 23.24 -26.39 -31.92
CA LEU A 415 23.20 -27.16 -30.67
C LEU A 415 24.16 -28.36 -30.63
N SER A 416 24.62 -28.86 -31.78
CA SER A 416 25.53 -30.02 -31.88
C SER A 416 27.00 -29.70 -31.55
N LYS A 417 27.34 -28.44 -31.23
CA LYS A 417 28.69 -27.96 -30.90
C LYS A 417 28.88 -27.57 -29.43
N ILE A 418 27.96 -27.94 -28.53
CA ILE A 418 28.07 -27.62 -27.11
C ILE A 418 29.06 -28.60 -26.45
N ASP A 419 30.29 -28.15 -26.19
CA ASP A 419 31.36 -28.90 -25.51
C ASP A 419 31.37 -28.69 -23.98
N GLU A 420 30.47 -27.87 -23.42
CA GLU A 420 30.45 -27.51 -21.99
C GLU A 420 29.38 -28.28 -21.19
N GLU A 421 29.67 -28.58 -19.92
CA GLU A 421 28.70 -29.14 -18.97
C GLU A 421 27.61 -28.09 -18.64
N VAL A 422 26.43 -28.30 -19.23
CA VAL A 422 25.22 -27.47 -19.03
C VAL A 422 24.22 -28.24 -18.17
N ASP A 423 23.61 -27.58 -17.19
CA ASP A 423 22.60 -28.20 -16.32
C ASP A 423 21.26 -28.43 -17.07
N PHE A 424 20.81 -27.46 -17.88
CA PHE A 424 19.66 -27.60 -18.77
C PHE A 424 19.62 -26.52 -19.87
N ILE A 425 18.77 -26.72 -20.88
CA ILE A 425 18.57 -25.81 -22.02
C ILE A 425 17.20 -25.15 -21.92
N ILE A 426 17.12 -23.84 -22.16
CA ILE A 426 15.86 -23.12 -22.35
C ILE A 426 15.65 -22.90 -23.85
N SER A 427 14.53 -23.37 -24.40
CA SER A 427 14.28 -23.29 -25.85
C SER A 427 12.91 -22.76 -26.23
N THR A 428 12.85 -21.99 -27.32
CA THR A 428 11.58 -21.52 -27.92
C THR A 428 10.96 -22.53 -28.90
N VAL A 429 11.63 -23.65 -29.16
CA VAL A 429 11.13 -24.72 -30.03
C VAL A 429 11.33 -26.08 -29.39
N ASN A 430 10.68 -27.10 -29.96
CA ASN A 430 10.91 -28.48 -29.55
C ASN A 430 12.28 -28.94 -30.08
N LEU A 431 13.11 -29.49 -29.19
CA LEU A 431 14.41 -30.06 -29.52
C LEU A 431 14.37 -31.58 -29.36
N PRO A 432 14.05 -32.35 -30.42
CA PRO A 432 14.06 -33.80 -30.35
C PRO A 432 15.50 -34.35 -30.26
N ASN A 433 15.69 -35.43 -29.48
CA ASN A 433 16.93 -36.20 -29.39
C ASN A 433 18.15 -35.50 -28.73
N ILE A 434 17.95 -34.68 -27.70
CA ILE A 434 19.04 -34.10 -26.89
C ILE A 434 19.15 -34.82 -25.54
N LYS A 435 20.39 -35.10 -25.08
CA LYS A 435 20.67 -35.80 -23.81
C LYS A 435 20.53 -34.90 -22.57
N ILE A 436 20.58 -33.59 -22.75
CA ILE A 436 20.47 -32.55 -21.72
C ILE A 436 18.99 -32.19 -21.53
N PRO A 437 18.49 -31.98 -20.30
CA PRO A 437 17.11 -31.56 -20.07
C PRO A 437 16.77 -30.24 -20.77
N VAL A 438 15.55 -30.14 -21.34
CA VAL A 438 15.10 -28.96 -22.08
C VAL A 438 13.79 -28.42 -21.49
N VAL A 439 13.79 -27.13 -21.15
CA VAL A 439 12.59 -26.39 -20.76
C VAL A 439 12.12 -25.55 -21.94
N LYS A 440 10.96 -25.89 -22.49
CA LYS A 440 10.33 -25.11 -23.56
C LYS A 440 9.64 -23.88 -22.99
N VAL A 441 9.88 -22.73 -23.60
CA VAL A 441 9.28 -21.44 -23.24
C VAL A 441 8.77 -20.68 -24.45
N SER A 442 7.84 -19.76 -24.26
CA SER A 442 7.52 -18.76 -25.27
C SER A 442 8.63 -17.71 -25.37
N ILE A 443 8.69 -16.99 -26.49
CA ILE A 443 9.69 -15.94 -26.69
C ILE A 443 9.48 -14.73 -25.76
N VAL A 444 8.24 -14.52 -25.33
CA VAL A 444 7.83 -13.43 -24.42
C VAL A 444 8.02 -13.83 -22.96
N LEU A 445 8.38 -15.09 -22.67
CA LEU A 445 8.58 -15.60 -21.31
C LEU A 445 7.37 -15.29 -20.41
N ALA A 446 6.22 -15.87 -20.75
CA ALA A 446 4.97 -15.69 -20.01
C ALA A 446 5.08 -16.23 -18.57
N ASP A 447 4.17 -15.82 -17.69
CA ASP A 447 4.19 -16.23 -16.27
C ASP A 447 4.20 -17.75 -16.08
N GLU A 448 3.59 -18.49 -16.99
CA GLU A 448 3.60 -19.95 -17.02
C GLU A 448 4.97 -20.54 -17.38
N ASP A 449 5.72 -19.86 -18.26
CA ASP A 449 7.10 -20.21 -18.60
C ASP A 449 8.02 -19.93 -17.40
N ILE A 450 7.80 -18.80 -16.71
CA ILE A 450 8.51 -18.44 -15.48
C ILE A 450 8.27 -19.49 -14.40
N LYS A 451 7.01 -19.92 -14.20
CA LYS A 451 6.67 -21.00 -13.28
C LYS A 451 7.33 -22.31 -13.67
N ARG A 452 7.31 -22.70 -14.94
CA ARG A 452 7.97 -23.93 -15.43
C ARG A 452 9.49 -23.90 -15.20
N ILE A 453 10.15 -22.79 -15.47
CA ILE A 453 11.59 -22.62 -15.17
C ILE A 453 11.83 -22.71 -13.65
N GLN A 454 11.03 -22.03 -12.85
CA GLN A 454 11.16 -22.03 -11.39
C GLN A 454 10.93 -23.43 -10.80
N GLU A 455 9.92 -24.16 -11.28
CA GLU A 455 9.64 -25.55 -10.92
C GLU A 455 10.79 -26.46 -11.32
N PHE A 456 11.37 -26.27 -12.50
CA PHE A 456 12.53 -27.04 -12.96
C PHE A 456 13.77 -26.80 -12.09
N ILE A 457 14.06 -25.54 -11.74
CA ILE A 457 15.13 -25.16 -10.80
C ILE A 457 14.91 -25.80 -9.43
N ASN A 458 13.66 -25.86 -8.96
CA ASN A 458 13.32 -26.42 -7.67
C ASN A 458 13.38 -27.96 -7.66
N LEU A 459 12.86 -28.63 -8.70
CA LEU A 459 12.89 -30.10 -8.84
C LEU A 459 14.32 -30.62 -9.06
N GLY A 460 15.16 -29.89 -9.79
CA GLY A 460 16.58 -30.17 -9.94
C GLY A 460 17.40 -30.05 -8.64
N SER A 461 16.86 -29.36 -7.61
CA SER A 461 17.47 -29.31 -6.28
C SER A 461 17.03 -30.44 -5.33
N VAL A 462 16.07 -31.27 -5.74
CA VAL A 462 15.47 -32.36 -4.94
C VAL A 462 15.77 -33.76 -5.53
N ALA A 463 16.49 -33.85 -6.65
CA ALA A 463 16.70 -35.09 -7.41
C ALA A 463 17.71 -36.09 -6.81
N ASP A 464 18.14 -35.94 -5.55
CA ASP A 464 18.78 -37.02 -4.79
C ASP A 464 17.73 -37.73 -3.92
N LYS A 465 16.82 -38.48 -4.55
CA LYS A 465 16.18 -39.74 -4.08
C LYS A 465 14.78 -39.96 -4.69
N VAL A 466 14.64 -41.17 -5.26
CA VAL A 466 13.43 -41.96 -5.60
C VAL A 466 12.88 -41.84 -7.05
N PRO A 467 12.53 -42.97 -7.69
CA PRO A 467 12.53 -43.14 -9.14
C PRO A 467 11.19 -42.87 -9.83
N ILE A 468 11.33 -42.58 -11.12
CA ILE A 468 10.25 -42.31 -12.08
C ILE A 468 9.44 -43.58 -12.34
N GLN A 469 8.13 -43.54 -12.09
CA GLN A 469 7.15 -44.37 -12.78
C GLN A 469 6.19 -43.48 -13.57
N GLN A 470 6.04 -43.82 -14.85
CA GLN A 470 5.12 -43.23 -15.79
C GLN A 470 3.68 -43.57 -15.40
N THR A 471 2.83 -42.56 -15.22
CA THR A 471 1.38 -42.71 -15.38
C THR A 471 0.83 -41.55 -16.18
N THR A 472 0.41 -41.89 -17.39
CA THR A 472 -0.50 -41.21 -18.28
C THR A 472 -1.67 -40.56 -17.53
N TYR A 473 -1.91 -39.26 -17.72
CA TYR A 473 -3.18 -38.63 -17.40
C TYR A 473 -3.69 -37.81 -18.58
N HIS A 474 -4.98 -38.02 -18.82
CA HIS A 474 -5.73 -37.73 -20.02
C HIS A 474 -5.93 -36.24 -20.32
N GLU A 475 -6.10 -35.96 -21.61
CA GLU A 475 -6.69 -34.76 -22.17
C GLU A 475 -7.98 -34.34 -21.44
N SER A 476 -8.00 -33.12 -20.88
CA SER A 476 -9.16 -32.24 -20.91
C SER A 476 -8.81 -30.85 -20.38
N ASN A 477 -9.27 -29.84 -21.14
CA ASN A 477 -9.23 -28.38 -20.92
C ASN A 477 -8.05 -27.62 -21.54
N LYS A 478 -8.21 -27.35 -22.84
CA LYS A 478 -7.67 -26.14 -23.49
C LYS A 478 -8.36 -24.91 -22.91
N LEU A 479 -7.62 -24.07 -22.19
CA LEU A 479 -7.83 -22.62 -22.20
C LEU A 479 -6.48 -21.98 -22.51
N ASP A 480 -6.40 -21.35 -23.68
CA ASP A 480 -5.29 -20.48 -24.06
C ASP A 480 -5.45 -19.14 -23.31
N PRO A 481 -4.47 -18.70 -22.49
CA PRO A 481 -4.56 -17.48 -21.69
C PRO A 481 -4.66 -16.18 -22.51
N PHE A 482 -4.45 -16.25 -23.84
CA PHE A 482 -4.46 -15.09 -24.75
C PHE A 482 -5.76 -14.91 -25.54
N ASN A 483 -6.83 -15.64 -25.18
CA ASN A 483 -8.13 -15.48 -25.82
C ASN A 483 -8.89 -14.26 -25.25
N LEU A 484 -8.87 -13.13 -25.96
CA LEU A 484 -9.58 -11.89 -25.60
C LEU A 484 -11.12 -11.98 -25.74
N MET A 485 -11.66 -13.11 -26.21
CA MET A 485 -13.10 -13.32 -26.44
C MET A 485 -13.93 -13.58 -25.16
N ASP A 486 -13.31 -13.91 -24.02
CA ASP A 486 -14.04 -14.41 -22.83
C ASP A 486 -14.31 -13.36 -21.72
N THR A 487 -13.91 -12.10 -21.91
CA THR A 487 -14.18 -11.05 -20.92
C THR A 487 -15.59 -10.48 -21.04
N LYS A 488 -16.58 -11.13 -20.40
CA LYS A 488 -17.88 -10.49 -20.12
C LYS A 488 -17.74 -9.46 -19.00
N VAL A 489 -18.04 -8.20 -19.32
CA VAL A 489 -18.01 -7.06 -18.40
C VAL A 489 -19.17 -7.13 -17.40
N GLY A 490 -18.85 -7.26 -16.11
CA GLY A 490 -19.77 -7.17 -14.99
C GLY A 490 -19.29 -6.13 -13.97
N ILE A 491 -20.13 -5.12 -13.71
CA ILE A 491 -19.78 -3.83 -13.08
C ILE A 491 -19.72 -3.93 -11.54
N GLY A 492 -18.59 -3.48 -10.95
CA GLY A 492 -18.40 -3.25 -9.51
C GLY A 492 -17.03 -3.64 -8.94
N LYS A 493 -16.25 -2.66 -8.40
CA LYS A 493 -14.96 -2.70 -7.61
C LYS A 493 -13.77 -3.51 -8.16
N LYS A 494 -14.04 -4.45 -9.07
CA LYS A 494 -13.10 -5.09 -10.00
C LYS A 494 -12.61 -4.12 -11.08
N GLU A 495 -13.29 -2.98 -11.25
CA GLU A 495 -13.08 -1.99 -12.31
C GLU A 495 -11.67 -1.39 -12.36
N LEU A 496 -11.04 -1.00 -11.25
CA LEU A 496 -9.68 -0.43 -11.30
C LEU A 496 -8.63 -1.47 -11.70
N ASN A 497 -8.75 -2.69 -11.18
CA ASN A 497 -7.85 -3.79 -11.53
C ASN A 497 -8.09 -4.30 -12.95
N ASP A 498 -9.36 -4.38 -13.38
CA ASP A 498 -9.71 -4.80 -14.72
C ASP A 498 -9.33 -3.74 -15.76
N VAL A 499 -9.52 -2.44 -15.46
CA VAL A 499 -9.05 -1.33 -16.30
C VAL A 499 -7.53 -1.29 -16.33
N SER A 500 -6.85 -1.41 -15.19
CA SER A 500 -5.38 -1.47 -15.14
C SER A 500 -4.82 -2.65 -15.94
N ASN A 501 -5.48 -3.82 -15.86
CA ASN A 501 -5.13 -5.00 -16.64
C ASN A 501 -5.38 -4.80 -18.13
N ILE A 502 -6.50 -4.19 -18.53
CA ILE A 502 -6.79 -3.88 -19.94
C ILE A 502 -5.76 -2.88 -20.49
N MET A 503 -5.48 -1.80 -19.76
CA MET A 503 -4.48 -0.79 -20.16
C MET A 503 -3.07 -1.40 -20.27
N SER A 504 -2.70 -2.28 -19.33
CA SER A 504 -1.42 -3.00 -19.37
C SER A 504 -1.34 -3.94 -20.58
N LYS A 505 -2.41 -4.69 -20.86
CA LYS A 505 -2.49 -5.58 -22.02
C LYS A 505 -2.41 -4.81 -23.34
N LEU A 506 -3.18 -3.74 -23.48
CA LEU A 506 -3.15 -2.88 -24.68
C LEU A 506 -1.76 -2.26 -24.89
N THR A 507 -1.11 -1.81 -23.83
CA THR A 507 0.24 -1.23 -23.90
C THR A 507 1.27 -2.27 -24.32
N LEU A 508 1.21 -3.48 -23.75
CA LEU A 508 2.11 -4.57 -24.13
C LEU A 508 1.87 -5.02 -25.58
N THR A 509 0.63 -5.19 -26.00
CA THR A 509 0.29 -5.52 -27.39
C THR A 509 0.78 -4.44 -28.34
N LEU A 510 0.56 -3.16 -28.03
CA LEU A 510 1.07 -2.06 -28.85
C LEU A 510 2.61 -2.10 -28.97
N LEU A 511 3.32 -2.34 -27.86
CA LEU A 511 4.78 -2.44 -27.87
C LEU A 511 5.28 -3.64 -28.68
N GLU A 512 4.57 -4.77 -28.69
CA GLU A 512 4.90 -5.92 -29.54
C GLU A 512 4.78 -5.59 -31.02
N TYR A 513 3.69 -4.94 -31.43
CA TYR A 513 3.50 -4.53 -32.83
C TYR A 513 4.48 -3.42 -33.24
N LEU A 514 4.79 -2.48 -32.36
CA LEU A 514 5.83 -1.46 -32.60
C LEU A 514 7.23 -2.09 -32.70
N ALA A 515 7.52 -3.17 -31.97
CA ALA A 515 8.76 -3.91 -32.14
C ALA A 515 8.87 -4.54 -33.54
N MET A 516 7.76 -5.06 -34.10
CA MET A 516 7.73 -5.54 -35.49
C MET A 516 7.92 -4.40 -36.50
N VAL A 517 7.32 -3.23 -36.24
CA VAL A 517 7.52 -2.03 -37.06
C VAL A 517 8.97 -1.51 -36.96
N SER A 518 9.64 -1.69 -35.82
CA SER A 518 11.03 -1.24 -35.61
C SER A 518 12.05 -1.96 -36.50
N GLU A 519 11.69 -3.13 -37.05
CA GLU A 519 12.49 -3.83 -38.05
C GLU A 519 12.47 -3.15 -39.43
N LEU A 520 11.47 -2.29 -39.68
CA LEU A 520 11.22 -1.60 -40.95
C LEU A 520 11.56 -0.10 -40.88
N VAL A 521 11.42 0.53 -39.71
CA VAL A 521 11.71 1.95 -39.46
C VAL A 521 12.36 2.10 -38.09
N HIS A 522 13.41 2.93 -37.98
CA HIS A 522 14.07 3.16 -36.70
C HIS A 522 13.16 3.96 -35.75
N LEU A 523 12.64 3.31 -34.70
CA LEU A 523 11.82 3.95 -33.67
C LEU A 523 12.69 4.33 -32.47
N ASN A 524 12.91 5.62 -32.26
CA ASN A 524 13.59 6.09 -31.05
C ASN A 524 12.64 6.05 -29.83
N SER A 525 13.20 6.16 -28.62
CA SER A 525 12.44 6.11 -27.37
C SER A 525 11.37 7.19 -27.26
N SER A 526 11.56 8.34 -27.90
CA SER A 526 10.62 9.46 -27.90
C SER A 526 9.39 9.16 -28.78
N VAL A 527 9.58 8.49 -29.92
CA VAL A 527 8.48 8.03 -30.78
C VAL A 527 7.67 6.94 -30.08
N LEU A 528 8.33 5.94 -29.48
CA LEU A 528 7.66 4.88 -28.71
C LEU A 528 6.82 5.46 -27.56
N LEU A 529 7.39 6.40 -26.80
CA LEU A 529 6.69 7.10 -25.73
C LEU A 529 5.51 7.92 -26.27
N GLY A 530 5.70 8.60 -27.42
CA GLY A 530 4.65 9.36 -28.09
C GLY A 530 3.46 8.51 -28.51
N VAL A 531 3.69 7.33 -29.11
CA VAL A 531 2.62 6.41 -29.53
C VAL A 531 1.87 5.83 -28.31
N VAL A 532 2.58 5.47 -27.24
CA VAL A 532 1.96 4.95 -26.00
C VAL A 532 1.14 6.02 -25.29
N ILE A 533 1.64 7.25 -25.19
CA ILE A 533 0.88 8.39 -24.63
C ILE A 533 -0.35 8.66 -25.49
N HIS A 534 -0.19 8.70 -26.81
CA HIS A 534 -1.29 8.94 -27.73
C HIS A 534 -2.38 7.86 -27.60
N MET A 535 -2.02 6.58 -27.51
CA MET A 535 -2.97 5.49 -27.26
C MET A 535 -3.72 5.69 -25.95
N ASN A 536 -3.01 5.96 -24.84
CA ASN A 536 -3.64 6.17 -23.53
C ASN A 536 -4.61 7.37 -23.53
N MET A 537 -4.32 8.42 -24.31
CA MET A 537 -5.21 9.57 -24.49
C MET A 537 -6.36 9.31 -25.48
N ALA A 538 -6.18 8.39 -26.44
CA ALA A 538 -7.16 8.06 -27.48
C ALA A 538 -8.21 7.06 -27.00
N ILE A 539 -7.86 6.16 -26.08
CA ILE A 539 -8.77 5.13 -25.54
C ILE A 539 -10.11 5.71 -25.07
N PRO A 540 -10.18 6.79 -24.25
CA PRO A 540 -11.45 7.41 -23.88
C PRO A 540 -12.29 7.87 -25.07
N ARG A 541 -11.64 8.35 -26.16
CA ARG A 541 -12.31 8.79 -27.39
C ARG A 541 -12.78 7.62 -28.25
N TRP A 542 -12.14 6.45 -28.20
CA TRP A 542 -12.63 5.27 -28.93
C TRP A 542 -13.97 4.73 -28.37
N PHE A 543 -14.25 4.98 -27.09
CA PHE A 543 -15.52 4.60 -26.44
C PHE A 543 -16.60 5.68 -26.56
N ALA A 544 -16.24 6.93 -26.82
CA ALA A 544 -17.18 7.98 -27.18
C ALA A 544 -17.36 7.91 -28.70
N SER A 545 -18.44 7.31 -29.19
CA SER A 545 -18.71 7.18 -30.62
C SER A 545 -18.81 8.56 -31.30
N ASP A 546 -17.66 9.14 -31.64
CA ASP A 546 -17.55 10.36 -32.42
C ASP A 546 -17.66 9.95 -33.89
N ASP A 547 -18.80 10.29 -34.49
CA ASP A 547 -18.96 10.33 -35.95
C ASP A 547 -17.96 11.38 -36.49
N SER A 548 -16.74 10.95 -36.79
CA SER A 548 -15.73 11.84 -37.35
C SER A 548 -16.15 12.28 -38.74
N GLU A 549 -16.37 13.59 -38.92
CA GLU A 549 -16.55 14.24 -40.22
C GLU A 549 -15.48 13.78 -41.22
N PHE A 550 -15.89 13.61 -42.49
CA PHE A 550 -15.00 13.25 -43.58
C PHE A 550 -13.89 14.29 -43.73
N ASP A 551 -12.65 13.88 -43.48
CA ASP A 551 -11.45 14.72 -43.53
C ASP A 551 -10.59 14.30 -44.72
N GLU A 552 -10.65 15.09 -45.80
CA GLU A 552 -10.03 14.78 -47.09
C GLU A 552 -8.50 14.68 -46.99
N GLU A 553 -7.87 15.40 -46.04
CA GLU A 553 -6.42 15.32 -45.82
C GLU A 553 -6.02 14.01 -45.12
N VAL A 554 -6.80 13.58 -44.13
CA VAL A 554 -6.60 12.30 -43.44
C VAL A 554 -6.75 11.14 -44.41
N GLU A 555 -7.76 11.17 -45.29
CA GLU A 555 -7.97 10.11 -46.28
C GLU A 555 -6.84 10.02 -47.31
N LYS A 556 -6.39 11.16 -47.85
CA LYS A 556 -5.23 11.20 -48.75
C LYS A 556 -3.95 10.71 -48.07
N GLY A 557 -3.76 11.07 -46.80
CA GLY A 557 -2.64 10.57 -45.99
C GLY A 557 -2.69 9.06 -45.77
N TYR A 558 -3.89 8.52 -45.49
CA TYR A 558 -4.10 7.08 -45.33
C TYR A 558 -3.79 6.30 -46.61
N GLU A 559 -4.25 6.79 -47.77
CA GLU A 559 -3.94 6.19 -49.08
C GLU A 559 -2.44 6.23 -49.40
N ARG A 560 -1.75 7.30 -49.00
CA ARG A 560 -0.28 7.40 -49.15
C ARG A 560 0.42 6.35 -48.31
N ILE A 561 0.03 6.15 -47.05
CA ILE A 561 0.60 5.13 -46.16
C ILE A 561 0.41 3.72 -46.74
N ILE A 562 -0.75 3.41 -47.30
CA ILE A 562 -1.00 2.11 -47.94
C ILE A 562 -0.07 1.88 -49.14
N LYS A 563 0.21 2.93 -49.93
CA LYS A 563 1.07 2.81 -51.13
C LYS A 563 2.56 2.79 -50.81
N GLU A 564 3.01 3.64 -49.90
CA GLU A 564 4.44 3.90 -49.64
C GLU A 564 4.99 3.08 -48.46
N HIS A 565 4.12 2.67 -47.54
CA HIS A 565 4.47 2.01 -46.29
C HIS A 565 3.54 0.80 -45.99
N ASN A 566 3.25 0.01 -47.02
CA ASN A 566 2.30 -1.12 -46.94
C ASN A 566 2.64 -2.13 -45.83
N ASP A 567 3.92 -2.42 -45.60
CA ASP A 567 4.32 -3.39 -44.57
C ASP A 567 4.01 -2.87 -43.14
N ILE A 568 4.21 -1.58 -42.90
CA ILE A 568 3.88 -0.91 -41.62
C ILE A 568 2.35 -0.83 -41.47
N TYR A 569 1.65 -0.50 -42.55
CA TYR A 569 0.20 -0.51 -42.62
C TYR A 569 -0.37 -1.89 -42.24
N MET A 570 0.10 -2.97 -42.87
CA MET A 570 -0.37 -4.32 -42.60
C MET A 570 -0.11 -4.78 -41.16
N ILE A 571 0.98 -4.34 -40.54
CA ILE A 571 1.29 -4.65 -39.14
C ILE A 571 0.35 -3.88 -38.20
N MET A 572 0.22 -2.57 -38.40
CA MET A 572 -0.59 -1.73 -37.50
C MET A 572 -2.10 -1.94 -37.68
N GLU A 573 -2.60 -2.26 -38.88
CA GLU A 573 -4.01 -2.64 -39.07
C GLU A 573 -4.37 -3.91 -38.31
N LYS A 574 -3.47 -4.90 -38.25
CA LYS A 574 -3.68 -6.11 -37.43
C LYS A 574 -3.77 -5.77 -35.94
N PHE A 575 -3.00 -4.79 -35.48
CA PHE A 575 -3.11 -4.27 -34.12
C PHE A 575 -4.49 -3.61 -33.90
N PHE A 576 -4.90 -2.69 -34.78
CA PHE A 576 -6.20 -2.01 -34.65
C PHE A 576 -7.38 -2.99 -34.70
N GLU A 577 -7.39 -3.94 -35.62
CA GLU A 577 -8.43 -4.96 -35.70
C GLU A 577 -8.50 -5.81 -34.43
N LEU A 578 -7.35 -6.16 -33.85
CA LEU A 578 -7.30 -6.92 -32.61
C LEU A 578 -7.90 -6.12 -31.45
N VAL A 579 -7.58 -4.83 -31.36
CA VAL A 579 -8.12 -3.93 -30.33
C VAL A 579 -9.63 -3.74 -30.50
N GLU A 580 -10.11 -3.48 -31.71
CA GLU A 580 -11.53 -3.32 -32.02
C GLU A 580 -12.35 -4.57 -31.68
N LYS A 581 -11.87 -5.76 -32.07
CA LYS A 581 -12.51 -7.04 -31.76
C LYS A 581 -12.54 -7.32 -30.25
N SER A 582 -11.48 -6.95 -29.54
CA SER A 582 -11.32 -7.27 -28.12
C SER A 582 -12.09 -6.32 -27.20
N LEU A 583 -12.22 -5.05 -27.61
CA LEU A 583 -12.91 -4.02 -26.83
C LEU A 583 -14.33 -3.74 -27.33
N LEU A 584 -14.74 -4.34 -28.45
CA LEU A 584 -16.04 -4.13 -29.11
C LEU A 584 -16.28 -2.65 -29.46
N ILE A 585 -15.25 -1.99 -30.00
CA ILE A 585 -15.23 -0.58 -30.41
C ILE A 585 -14.82 -0.46 -31.88
N THR A 586 -14.96 0.74 -32.43
CA THR A 586 -14.44 1.11 -33.75
C THR A 586 -13.48 2.29 -33.60
N ILE A 587 -12.26 2.14 -34.09
CA ILE A 587 -11.21 3.16 -34.12
C ILE A 587 -11.31 3.91 -35.44
N SER A 588 -11.61 5.20 -35.38
CA SER A 588 -11.76 6.05 -36.57
C SER A 588 -10.46 6.14 -37.38
N ARG A 589 -10.58 6.37 -38.69
CA ARG A 589 -9.41 6.55 -39.58
C ARG A 589 -8.53 7.71 -39.13
N ARG A 590 -9.11 8.77 -38.56
CA ARG A 590 -8.36 9.89 -37.97
C ARG A 590 -7.47 9.43 -36.80
N GLU A 591 -8.00 8.63 -35.89
CA GLU A 591 -7.20 8.09 -34.78
C GLU A 591 -6.12 7.13 -35.32
N ARG A 592 -6.45 6.23 -36.25
CA ARG A 592 -5.43 5.34 -36.87
C ARG A 592 -4.33 6.14 -37.59
N TYR A 593 -4.70 7.19 -38.33
CA TYR A 593 -3.77 8.08 -39.03
C TYR A 593 -2.75 8.73 -38.09
N ALA A 594 -3.19 9.18 -36.91
CA ALA A 594 -2.30 9.78 -35.93
C ALA A 594 -1.19 8.82 -35.45
N PHE A 595 -1.47 7.52 -35.27
CA PHE A 595 -0.45 6.52 -34.95
C PHE A 595 0.60 6.40 -36.05
N TYR A 596 0.18 6.39 -37.33
CA TYR A 596 1.11 6.37 -38.45
C TYR A 596 1.97 7.63 -38.49
N MET A 597 1.41 8.80 -38.18
CA MET A 597 2.18 10.04 -38.09
C MET A 597 3.29 9.96 -37.04
N TYR A 598 3.00 9.43 -35.84
CA TYR A 598 4.05 9.23 -34.83
C TYR A 598 5.15 8.28 -35.34
N ILE A 599 4.75 7.14 -35.91
CA ILE A 599 5.67 6.10 -36.41
C ILE A 599 6.56 6.61 -37.55
N LEU A 600 6.02 7.45 -38.43
CA LEU A 600 6.69 7.94 -39.63
C LEU A 600 7.36 9.32 -39.45
N SER A 601 7.19 9.97 -38.29
CA SER A 601 7.57 11.37 -38.01
C SER A 601 9.07 11.73 -38.08
N GLU A 602 9.96 10.81 -38.47
CA GLU A 602 11.37 11.08 -38.78
C GLU A 602 11.74 11.01 -40.28
N ARG A 603 10.85 10.56 -41.18
CA ARG A 603 11.13 10.55 -42.63
C ARG A 603 10.60 11.79 -43.37
N GLU A 604 9.48 12.36 -42.95
CA GLU A 604 8.89 13.50 -43.68
C GLU A 604 9.58 14.84 -43.36
N ARG A 605 10.14 15.02 -42.16
CA ARG A 605 10.90 16.25 -41.81
C ARG A 605 12.25 16.39 -42.50
N ASN A 606 12.82 15.31 -43.04
CA ASN A 606 14.09 15.35 -43.76
C ASN A 606 13.93 15.41 -45.29
N ASN A 607 12.71 15.19 -45.81
CA ASN A 607 12.41 15.32 -47.24
C ASN A 607 11.84 16.70 -47.62
N GLU A 608 11.56 17.59 -46.67
CA GLU A 608 11.14 18.99 -46.95
C GLU A 608 12.31 19.99 -46.97
N THR A 609 13.56 19.54 -46.80
CA THR A 609 14.77 20.40 -46.90
C THR A 609 15.69 20.08 -48.09
N ILE A 610 15.23 19.25 -49.02
CA ILE A 610 15.87 19.10 -50.33
C ILE A 610 14.77 19.14 -51.39
N ASP A 611 14.28 20.34 -51.66
CA ASP A 611 13.97 20.86 -52.99
C ASP A 611 13.88 22.38 -52.96
#